data_AF-C3N515-F1
#
_entry.id   AF-C3N515-F1
#
_cell.length_a   1.000
_cell.length_b   1.000
_cell.length_c   1.000
_cell.angle_alpha   90.00
_cell.angle_beta   90.00
_cell.angle_gamma   90.00
#
_symmetry.space_group_name_H-M   'P 1'
#
loop_
_entity.id
_entity.type
_entity.pdbx_description
1 polymer ?
#
loop_
_entity_poly.entity_id
_entity_poly.type
_entity_poly.pdbx_seq_one_letter_code
_entity_poly.pdbx_strand_id
1 'polypeptide(L)'
;MILGKALARYFTNTLGIETLKISTMKKLFKTGYLQSIAINMLLYDYGISKKRDYGKVTSVEEKIKILKGRGEEITDYVLLKNGEIKIPSNIIPKSPQFIIDLGNTDLLQDEEKTSLEQQIQVSIKTIREYLFDYNLKLAHTPDSFKLEGRNKIEILNHIPKDNAIVLNPYGDTIANEEIIRNTKFFIIGGIVDKGRRLKNATYELSRKYGYDELPQVKISLRNSTVGVPDRINSIIEILLKVIVGYNLEEAIISTQSNADKVSRLIRELNMLEKFDYDAITGLKNWLKIDDKLLKLALKKSKFNTHI
;
A
#
# COMPACT_ATOMS: atom_id res chain seq x y z
N MET A 1 3.15 -0.36 11.03
CA MET A 1 4.39 -0.85 10.38
C MET A 1 4.55 -2.34 10.64
N ILE A 2 4.92 -3.14 9.64
CA ILE A 2 5.09 -4.60 9.80
C ILE A 2 6.59 -4.92 9.91
N LEU A 3 7.40 -4.49 8.93
CA LEU A 3 8.85 -4.67 8.96
C LEU A 3 9.50 -3.92 10.14
N GLY A 4 9.05 -2.69 10.43
CA GLY A 4 9.52 -1.94 11.61
C GLY A 4 9.30 -2.68 12.94
N LYS A 5 8.19 -3.43 13.09
CA LYS A 5 7.93 -4.29 14.27
C LYS A 5 8.87 -5.49 14.30
N ALA A 6 9.12 -6.12 13.15
CA ALA A 6 10.07 -7.22 13.04
C ALA A 6 11.49 -6.77 13.40
N LEU A 7 11.91 -5.58 12.93
CA LEU A 7 13.17 -4.95 13.31
C LEU A 7 13.24 -4.70 14.82
N ALA A 8 12.18 -4.15 15.41
CA ALA A 8 12.14 -3.89 16.85
C ALA A 8 12.40 -5.16 17.66
N ARG A 9 11.70 -6.25 17.32
CA ARG A 9 11.88 -7.55 17.98
C ARG A 9 13.30 -8.07 17.84
N TYR A 10 13.91 -7.93 16.66
CA TYR A 10 15.31 -8.31 16.46
C TYR A 10 16.27 -7.47 17.32
N PHE A 11 16.05 -6.15 17.36
CA PHE A 11 16.84 -5.24 18.19
C PHE A 11 16.74 -5.57 19.68
N THR A 12 15.52 -5.74 20.20
CA THR A 12 15.32 -6.01 21.63
C THR A 12 15.73 -7.42 22.01
N ASN A 13 15.28 -8.43 21.26
CA ASN A 13 15.41 -9.83 21.69
C ASN A 13 16.75 -10.45 21.31
N THR A 14 17.39 -9.98 20.23
CA THR A 14 18.66 -10.53 19.74
C THR A 14 19.84 -9.64 20.09
N LEU A 15 19.69 -8.32 20.01
CA LEU A 15 20.80 -7.38 20.20
C LEU A 15 20.77 -6.63 21.54
N GLY A 16 19.66 -6.70 22.30
CA GLY A 16 19.50 -5.95 23.56
C GLY A 16 19.48 -4.43 23.35
N ILE A 17 19.03 -3.95 22.19
CA ILE A 17 18.99 -2.52 21.86
C ILE A 17 17.63 -1.93 22.23
N GLU A 18 17.63 -1.04 23.23
CA GLU A 18 16.44 -0.29 23.67
C GLU A 18 16.54 1.21 23.36
N THR A 19 17.74 1.71 23.09
CA THR A 19 18.03 3.08 22.66
C THR A 19 18.88 3.04 21.39
N LEU A 20 18.53 3.87 20.40
CA LEU A 20 19.26 3.98 19.14
C LEU A 20 19.32 5.43 18.69
N LYS A 21 20.52 5.95 18.42
CA LYS A 21 20.66 7.28 17.83
C LYS A 21 20.72 7.20 16.30
N ILE A 22 19.97 8.08 15.66
CA ILE A 22 20.04 8.28 14.20
C ILE A 22 20.57 9.69 13.92
N SER A 23 21.75 9.78 13.32
CA SER A 23 22.48 11.05 13.17
C SER A 23 21.98 11.87 11.97
N THR A 24 22.06 11.30 10.77
CA THR A 24 21.75 11.98 9.51
C THR A 24 20.44 11.53 8.86
N MET A 25 19.88 10.40 9.32
CA MET A 25 18.70 9.82 8.68
C MET A 25 17.42 10.61 8.97
N LYS A 26 16.69 10.95 7.90
CA LYS A 26 15.32 11.46 7.97
C LYS A 26 14.32 10.31 8.06
N LYS A 27 13.18 10.56 8.71
CA LYS A 27 12.02 9.65 8.63
C LYS A 27 11.56 9.65 7.17
N LEU A 28 11.67 8.51 6.49
CA LEU A 28 11.29 8.36 5.08
C LEU A 28 9.80 8.07 4.93
N PHE A 29 9.24 7.31 5.87
CA PHE A 29 7.88 6.79 5.79
C PHE A 29 7.00 7.30 6.92
N LYS A 30 5.71 7.51 6.64
CA LYS A 30 4.73 7.98 7.63
C LYS A 30 4.60 7.01 8.80
N THR A 31 4.75 5.72 8.53
CA THR A 31 4.55 4.60 9.46
C THR A 31 5.53 4.52 10.62
N GLY A 32 6.72 5.12 10.52
CA GLY A 32 7.66 5.14 11.65
C GLY A 32 9.13 5.30 11.25
N TYR A 33 9.96 5.62 12.24
CA TYR A 33 11.40 5.59 12.10
C TYR A 33 11.94 4.17 11.97
N LEU A 34 11.43 3.19 12.73
CA LEU A 34 11.91 1.81 12.65
C LEU A 34 11.73 1.21 11.26
N GLN A 35 10.61 1.54 10.59
CA GLN A 35 10.42 1.18 9.18
C GLN A 35 11.49 1.81 8.29
N SER A 36 11.76 3.10 8.47
CA SER A 36 12.77 3.83 7.70
C SER A 36 14.18 3.27 7.94
N ILE A 37 14.48 2.87 9.18
CA ILE A 37 15.74 2.22 9.59
C ILE A 37 15.90 0.88 8.89
N ALA A 38 14.88 0.02 8.95
CA ALA A 38 14.92 -1.30 8.32
C ALA A 38 15.22 -1.20 6.82
N ILE A 39 14.50 -0.32 6.09
CA ILE A 39 14.73 -0.12 4.65
C ILE A 39 16.16 0.37 4.36
N ASN A 40 16.67 1.33 5.14
CA ASN A 40 18.03 1.84 4.93
C ASN A 40 19.11 0.79 5.19
N MET A 41 18.93 -0.05 6.20
CA MET A 41 19.87 -1.14 6.47
C MET A 41 19.82 -2.24 5.39
N LEU A 42 18.66 -2.49 4.77
CA LEU A 42 18.50 -3.52 3.74
C LEU A 42 18.90 -3.08 2.31
N LEU A 43 18.85 -1.77 2.00
CA LEU A 43 19.06 -1.24 0.63
C LEU A 43 20.21 -0.26 0.47
N TYR A 44 20.58 0.47 1.53
CA TYR A 44 21.45 1.66 1.43
C TYR A 44 22.70 1.57 2.30
N ASP A 45 23.12 0.35 2.64
CA ASP A 45 24.35 0.04 3.37
C ASP A 45 24.45 0.67 4.77
N TYR A 46 23.32 1.09 5.35
CA TYR A 46 23.29 1.48 6.75
C TYR A 46 23.50 0.27 7.66
N GLY A 47 23.98 0.53 8.87
CA GLY A 47 24.19 -0.48 9.90
C GLY A 47 24.28 0.18 11.27
N ILE A 48 24.36 -0.63 12.31
CA ILE A 48 24.55 -0.16 13.68
C ILE A 48 26.05 -0.23 14.02
N SER A 49 26.55 0.83 14.63
CA SER A 49 27.87 0.86 15.26
C SER A 49 27.71 0.91 16.77
N LYS A 50 28.50 0.10 17.49
CA LYS A 50 28.57 0.14 18.96
C LYS A 50 29.45 1.33 19.38
N LYS A 51 28.81 2.43 19.72
CA LYS A 51 29.47 3.68 20.12
C LYS A 51 28.57 4.41 21.10
N ARG A 52 29.15 4.80 22.25
CA ARG A 52 28.47 5.67 23.19
C ARG A 52 28.22 7.05 22.58
N ASP A 53 26.99 7.51 22.64
CA ASP A 53 26.56 8.82 22.16
C ASP A 53 25.33 9.31 22.95
N TYR A 54 25.02 10.59 22.82
CA TYR A 54 23.96 11.28 23.52
C TYR A 54 22.96 11.89 22.53
N GLY A 55 21.69 11.99 22.90
CA GLY A 55 20.70 12.66 22.05
C GLY A 55 19.40 12.98 22.76
N LYS A 56 18.51 13.67 22.04
CA LYS A 56 17.13 13.92 22.49
C LYS A 56 16.21 12.84 21.96
N VAL A 57 15.34 12.30 22.82
CA VAL A 57 14.28 11.37 22.39
C VAL A 57 13.36 12.08 21.40
N THR A 58 13.29 11.56 20.18
CA THR A 58 12.45 12.07 19.10
C THR A 58 11.20 11.21 18.89
N SER A 59 11.31 9.91 19.16
CA SER A 59 10.22 8.96 19.04
C SER A 59 10.47 7.78 19.98
N VAL A 60 9.41 7.12 20.42
CA VAL A 60 9.47 5.81 21.08
C VAL A 60 8.59 4.87 20.26
N GLU A 61 9.20 3.86 19.65
CA GLU A 61 8.52 2.91 18.76
C GLU A 61 8.84 1.50 19.22
N GLU A 62 7.83 0.68 19.53
CA GLU A 62 8.01 -0.73 19.94
C GLU A 62 9.03 -0.88 21.09
N LYS A 63 8.95 0.00 22.10
CA LYS A 63 9.86 0.09 23.26
C LYS A 63 11.27 0.61 22.96
N ILE A 64 11.57 0.96 21.71
CA ILE A 64 12.87 1.52 21.33
C ILE A 64 12.81 3.04 21.33
N LYS A 65 13.64 3.68 22.16
CA LYS A 65 13.85 5.13 22.16
C LYS A 65 14.75 5.51 20.98
N ILE A 66 14.24 6.37 20.11
CA ILE A 66 14.95 6.86 18.93
C ILE A 66 15.48 8.26 19.21
N LEU A 67 16.80 8.41 19.23
CA LEU A 67 17.49 9.63 19.61
C LEU A 67 17.97 10.41 18.38
N LYS A 68 17.90 11.75 18.45
CA LYS A 68 18.48 12.68 17.46
C LYS A 68 19.14 13.89 18.13
N GLY A 69 20.03 14.55 17.38
CA GLY A 69 20.60 15.83 17.78
C GLY A 69 21.39 15.77 19.09
N ARG A 70 21.41 16.90 19.80
CA ARG A 70 21.99 17.04 21.14
C ARG A 70 20.91 16.81 22.20
N GLY A 71 21.26 16.13 23.29
CA GLY A 71 20.41 15.87 24.44
C GLY A 71 21.15 15.04 25.48
N GLU A 72 20.47 14.63 26.55
CA GLU A 72 21.10 13.98 27.72
C GLU A 72 20.92 12.45 27.71
N GLU A 73 20.01 11.93 26.89
CA GLU A 73 19.73 10.49 26.85
C GLU A 73 20.87 9.74 26.16
N ILE A 74 21.30 8.66 26.80
CA ILE A 74 22.49 7.90 26.42
C ILE A 74 22.08 6.70 25.57
N THR A 75 22.91 6.39 24.57
CA THR A 75 22.86 5.13 23.82
C THR A 75 24.27 4.62 23.59
N ASP A 76 24.45 3.31 23.54
CA ASP A 76 25.69 2.68 23.07
C ASP A 76 25.57 2.23 21.59
N TYR A 77 24.48 2.60 20.92
CA TYR A 77 24.17 2.23 19.54
C TYR A 77 23.83 3.45 18.69
N VAL A 78 24.52 3.58 17.56
CA VAL A 78 24.31 4.63 16.57
C VAL A 78 24.11 4.01 15.19
N LEU A 79 23.08 4.44 14.47
CA LEU A 79 22.88 4.06 13.07
C LEU A 79 23.73 4.96 12.16
N LEU A 80 24.59 4.35 11.37
CA LEU A 80 25.49 5.03 10.44
C LEU A 80 25.52 4.33 9.07
N LYS A 81 25.88 5.08 8.03
CA LYS A 81 26.24 4.48 6.75
C LYS A 81 27.49 3.63 6.97
N ASN A 82 27.52 2.42 6.39
CA ASN A 82 28.58 1.43 6.57
C ASN A 82 28.77 0.96 8.02
N GLY A 83 27.75 1.10 8.89
CA GLY A 83 27.80 0.52 10.23
C GLY A 83 28.00 -1.00 10.20
N GLU A 84 28.70 -1.52 11.21
CA GLU A 84 29.22 -2.89 11.28
C GLU A 84 28.12 -3.94 11.42
N ILE A 85 27.16 -3.69 12.31
CA ILE A 85 26.07 -4.63 12.58
C ILE A 85 24.99 -4.43 11.52
N LYS A 86 24.87 -5.43 10.64
CA LYS A 86 23.79 -5.53 9.66
C LYS A 86 22.61 -6.33 10.24
N ILE A 87 21.44 -6.16 9.63
CA ILE A 87 20.28 -6.98 9.93
C ILE A 87 20.21 -8.18 8.97
N PRO A 88 19.89 -9.38 9.47
CA PRO A 88 19.74 -10.55 8.63
C PRO A 88 18.45 -10.46 7.81
N SER A 89 18.44 -11.10 6.63
CA SER A 89 17.26 -11.09 5.74
C SER A 89 16.06 -11.84 6.31
N ASN A 90 16.26 -12.74 7.28
CA ASN A 90 15.18 -13.51 7.92
C ASN A 90 14.24 -12.67 8.79
N ILE A 91 14.57 -11.42 9.12
CA ILE A 91 13.63 -10.51 9.80
C ILE A 91 12.54 -10.00 8.84
N ILE A 92 12.74 -10.12 7.53
CA ILE A 92 11.79 -9.66 6.53
C ILE A 92 10.54 -10.54 6.61
N PRO A 93 9.34 -9.95 6.82
CA PRO A 93 8.11 -10.72 6.90
C PRO A 93 7.87 -11.53 5.63
N LYS A 94 7.60 -12.84 5.78
CA LYS A 94 7.27 -13.72 4.64
C LYS A 94 5.87 -13.47 4.07
N SER A 95 4.97 -12.85 4.84
CA SER A 95 3.61 -12.49 4.42
C SER A 95 3.21 -11.14 5.01
N PRO A 96 2.27 -10.41 4.38
CA PRO A 96 1.60 -10.73 3.11
C PRO A 96 2.54 -10.59 1.89
N GLN A 97 2.10 -11.14 0.75
CA GLN A 97 2.75 -11.08 -0.55
C GLN A 97 1.78 -10.51 -1.58
N PHE A 98 2.24 -9.55 -2.37
CA PHE A 98 1.46 -8.91 -3.43
C PHE A 98 2.05 -9.28 -4.77
N ILE A 99 1.22 -9.83 -5.66
CA ILE A 99 1.63 -10.31 -6.97
C ILE A 99 0.92 -9.46 -8.00
N ILE A 100 1.68 -8.71 -8.80
CA ILE A 100 1.15 -7.99 -9.96
C ILE A 100 1.34 -8.89 -11.18
N ASP A 101 0.24 -9.37 -11.75
CA ASP A 101 0.26 -10.22 -12.93
C ASP A 101 0.23 -9.36 -14.21
N LEU A 102 1.31 -9.43 -14.98
CA LEU A 102 1.52 -8.64 -16.19
C LEU A 102 1.10 -9.38 -17.47
N GLY A 103 0.46 -10.55 -17.37
CA GLY A 103 0.18 -11.41 -18.51
C GLY A 103 -0.82 -10.88 -19.55
N ASN A 104 -1.40 -9.70 -19.32
CA ASN A 104 -2.24 -8.99 -20.27
C ASN A 104 -1.60 -7.71 -20.83
N THR A 105 -0.32 -7.41 -20.56
CA THR A 105 0.33 -6.15 -21.01
C THR A 105 0.23 -5.88 -22.51
N ASP A 106 0.12 -6.92 -23.32
CA ASP A 106 -0.02 -6.80 -24.78
C ASP A 106 -1.37 -6.20 -25.20
N LEU A 107 -2.38 -6.22 -24.32
CA LEU A 107 -3.67 -5.57 -24.55
C LEU A 107 -3.63 -4.08 -24.28
N LEU A 108 -2.55 -3.55 -23.70
CA LEU A 108 -2.44 -2.15 -23.32
C LEU A 108 -1.94 -1.29 -24.48
N GLN A 109 -2.50 -0.09 -24.59
CA GLN A 109 -1.94 1.00 -25.39
C GLN A 109 -0.65 1.54 -24.74
N ASP A 110 0.18 2.25 -25.50
CA ASP A 110 1.49 2.69 -25.01
C ASP A 110 1.38 3.66 -23.82
N GLU A 111 0.36 4.52 -23.80
CA GLU A 111 0.08 5.39 -22.66
C GLU A 111 -0.32 4.58 -21.41
N GLU A 112 -1.05 3.47 -21.59
CA GLU A 112 -1.48 2.61 -20.50
C GLU A 112 -0.32 1.75 -19.96
N LYS A 113 0.59 1.28 -20.84
CA LYS A 113 1.84 0.62 -20.43
C LYS A 113 2.70 1.56 -19.59
N THR A 114 2.87 2.80 -20.04
CA THR A 114 3.58 3.83 -19.28
C THR A 114 2.93 4.07 -17.92
N SER A 115 1.59 4.12 -17.88
CA SER A 115 0.86 4.26 -16.61
C SER A 115 1.04 3.06 -15.69
N LEU A 116 1.05 1.83 -16.24
CA LEU A 116 1.30 0.60 -15.48
C LEU A 116 2.70 0.58 -14.87
N GLU A 117 3.73 0.92 -15.65
CA GLU A 117 5.11 1.03 -15.15
C GLU A 117 5.20 2.00 -13.97
N GLN A 118 4.59 3.18 -14.09
CA GLN A 118 4.52 4.16 -13.00
C GLN A 118 3.79 3.59 -11.78
N GLN A 119 2.68 2.89 -11.97
CA GLN A 119 1.95 2.26 -10.86
C GLN A 119 2.78 1.18 -10.15
N ILE A 120 3.57 0.40 -10.88
CA ILE A 120 4.50 -0.59 -10.28
C ILE A 120 5.60 0.12 -9.49
N GLN A 121 6.22 1.17 -10.05
CA GLN A 121 7.24 1.96 -9.34
C GLN A 121 6.69 2.58 -8.04
N VAL A 122 5.48 3.14 -8.08
CA VAL A 122 4.82 3.67 -6.88
C VAL A 122 4.44 2.55 -5.91
N SER A 123 4.06 1.36 -6.40
CA SER A 123 3.76 0.20 -5.56
C SER A 123 4.96 -0.25 -4.73
N ILE A 124 6.18 -0.19 -5.27
CA ILE A 124 7.42 -0.45 -4.51
C ILE A 124 7.52 0.50 -3.31
N LYS A 125 7.27 1.80 -3.54
CA LYS A 125 7.28 2.79 -2.46
C LYS A 125 6.18 2.52 -1.44
N THR A 126 4.97 2.19 -1.88
CA THR A 126 3.86 1.80 -0.99
C THR A 126 4.23 0.60 -0.13
N ILE A 127 4.83 -0.44 -0.72
CA ILE A 127 5.27 -1.64 0.00
C ILE A 127 6.33 -1.27 1.04
N ARG A 128 7.33 -0.45 0.69
CA ARG A 128 8.38 0.00 1.61
C ARG A 128 7.86 0.84 2.79
N GLU A 129 6.65 1.40 2.72
CA GLU A 129 6.01 2.04 3.88
C GLU A 129 5.61 1.05 4.98
N TYR A 130 5.44 -0.24 4.68
CA TYR A 130 4.94 -1.24 5.64
C TYR A 130 5.82 -2.48 5.76
N LEU A 131 6.42 -2.90 4.66
CA LEU A 131 7.09 -4.18 4.40
C LEU A 131 8.45 -3.94 3.70
N PHE A 132 8.93 -4.90 2.90
CA PHE A 132 10.14 -4.82 2.08
C PHE A 132 9.84 -5.23 0.63
N ASP A 133 10.75 -4.95 -0.31
CA ASP A 133 10.61 -5.26 -1.74
C ASP A 133 10.27 -6.72 -2.03
N TYR A 134 10.78 -7.67 -1.24
CA TYR A 134 10.46 -9.11 -1.38
C TYR A 134 8.97 -9.44 -1.16
N ASN A 135 8.19 -8.51 -0.60
CA ASN A 135 6.74 -8.67 -0.44
C ASN A 135 5.96 -8.24 -1.69
N LEU A 136 6.62 -7.68 -2.70
CA LEU A 136 6.05 -7.38 -4.01
C LEU A 136 6.70 -8.30 -5.04
N LYS A 137 5.87 -8.91 -5.86
CA LYS A 137 6.27 -9.86 -6.89
C LYS A 137 5.61 -9.51 -8.21
N LEU A 138 6.29 -9.84 -9.30
CA LEU A 138 5.74 -9.73 -10.65
C LEU A 138 5.55 -11.13 -11.23
N ALA A 139 4.44 -11.39 -11.88
CA ALA A 139 4.19 -12.62 -12.62
C ALA A 139 3.98 -12.30 -14.10
N HIS A 140 4.35 -13.25 -14.96
CA HIS A 140 4.16 -13.15 -16.42
C HIS A 140 4.72 -11.85 -17.01
N THR A 141 5.86 -11.41 -16.49
CA THR A 141 6.56 -10.20 -16.92
C THR A 141 7.03 -10.33 -18.36
N PRO A 142 6.70 -9.39 -19.26
CA PRO A 142 7.23 -9.41 -20.63
C PRO A 142 8.73 -9.09 -20.64
N ASP A 143 9.47 -9.66 -21.59
CA ASP A 143 10.94 -9.48 -21.69
C ASP A 143 11.38 -8.02 -21.80
N SER A 144 10.51 -7.16 -22.34
CA SER A 144 10.76 -5.72 -22.49
C SER A 144 10.68 -4.95 -21.16
N PHE A 145 10.05 -5.50 -20.13
CA PHE A 145 9.81 -4.80 -18.88
C PHE A 145 11.10 -4.71 -18.04
N LYS A 146 11.45 -3.49 -17.65
CA LYS A 146 12.64 -3.22 -16.84
C LYS A 146 12.28 -2.41 -15.61
N LEU A 147 12.75 -2.87 -14.45
CA LEU A 147 12.69 -2.11 -13.21
C LEU A 147 13.99 -1.34 -13.02
N GLU A 148 13.89 -0.03 -12.93
CA GLU A 148 15.04 0.82 -12.63
C GLU A 148 15.32 0.89 -11.13
N GLY A 149 16.59 1.09 -10.77
CA GLY A 149 17.02 1.36 -9.41
C GLY A 149 17.33 0.11 -8.58
N ARG A 150 17.58 0.32 -7.27
CA ARG A 150 18.02 -0.74 -6.33
C ARG A 150 16.83 -1.51 -5.76
N ASN A 151 15.98 -2.06 -6.62
CA ASN A 151 14.82 -2.84 -6.19
C ASN A 151 15.17 -4.31 -6.05
N LYS A 152 14.62 -4.98 -5.04
CA LYS A 152 14.78 -6.42 -4.82
C LYS A 152 13.49 -7.19 -5.06
N ILE A 153 12.73 -6.83 -6.10
CA ILE A 153 11.48 -7.52 -6.46
C ILE A 153 11.79 -8.88 -7.07
N GLU A 154 10.99 -9.88 -6.74
CA GLU A 154 11.07 -11.22 -7.31
C GLU A 154 10.13 -11.36 -8.52
N ILE A 155 10.61 -11.98 -9.60
CA ILE A 155 9.78 -12.40 -10.73
C ILE A 155 9.41 -13.86 -10.52
N LEU A 156 8.11 -14.15 -10.55
CA LEU A 156 7.55 -15.46 -10.35
C LEU A 156 7.40 -16.22 -11.67
N ASN A 157 7.77 -17.49 -11.63
CA ASN A 157 7.48 -18.45 -12.71
C ASN A 157 6.08 -19.06 -12.60
N HIS A 158 5.49 -19.05 -11.39
CA HIS A 158 4.16 -19.58 -11.13
C HIS A 158 3.49 -18.78 -10.00
N ILE A 159 2.16 -18.69 -10.06
CA ILE A 159 1.36 -18.02 -9.04
C ILE A 159 1.05 -19.01 -7.90
N PRO A 160 1.38 -18.69 -6.65
CA PRO A 160 1.00 -19.49 -5.50
C PRO A 160 -0.52 -19.48 -5.31
N LYS A 161 -1.09 -20.66 -5.05
CA LYS A 161 -2.54 -20.88 -4.89
C LYS A 161 -2.97 -21.01 -3.43
N ASP A 162 -2.09 -21.47 -2.54
CA ASP A 162 -2.42 -21.66 -1.13
C ASP A 162 -2.66 -20.31 -0.43
N ASN A 163 -3.86 -20.13 0.14
CA ASN A 163 -4.27 -18.92 0.84
C ASN A 163 -4.05 -17.63 0.02
N ALA A 164 -4.50 -17.70 -1.23
CA ALA A 164 -4.42 -16.64 -2.22
C ALA A 164 -5.82 -16.14 -2.61
N ILE A 165 -5.93 -14.86 -2.93
CA ILE A 165 -7.13 -14.27 -3.53
C ILE A 165 -6.76 -13.48 -4.78
N VAL A 166 -7.70 -13.38 -5.72
CA VAL A 166 -7.59 -12.53 -6.89
C VAL A 166 -8.43 -11.27 -6.67
N LEU A 167 -7.81 -10.11 -6.73
CA LEU A 167 -8.53 -8.84 -6.64
C LEU A 167 -9.19 -8.53 -7.97
N ASN A 168 -10.51 -8.64 -7.99
CA ASN A 168 -11.30 -8.52 -9.20
C ASN A 168 -12.51 -7.61 -8.94
N PRO A 169 -12.66 -6.48 -9.66
CA PRO A 169 -13.79 -5.56 -9.46
C PRO A 169 -15.14 -6.18 -9.84
N TYR A 170 -15.16 -7.29 -10.56
CA TYR A 170 -16.35 -8.08 -10.91
C TYR A 170 -16.45 -9.39 -10.12
N GLY A 171 -15.62 -9.58 -9.09
CA GLY A 171 -15.66 -10.71 -8.19
C GLY A 171 -17.01 -10.90 -7.50
N ASP A 172 -17.37 -12.15 -7.25
CA ASP A 172 -18.57 -12.57 -6.52
C ASP A 172 -18.39 -12.43 -5.01
N THR A 173 -17.17 -12.57 -4.52
CA THR A 173 -16.82 -12.46 -3.10
C THR A 173 -16.58 -11.01 -2.73
N ILE A 174 -17.28 -10.49 -1.72
CA ILE A 174 -17.07 -9.12 -1.23
C ILE A 174 -15.93 -9.11 -0.20
N ALA A 175 -14.94 -8.25 -0.42
CA ALA A 175 -13.84 -8.08 0.52
C ALA A 175 -14.35 -7.60 1.89
N ASN A 176 -13.81 -8.19 2.95
CA ASN A 176 -13.94 -7.72 4.32
C ASN A 176 -12.59 -7.83 5.05
N GLU A 177 -12.51 -7.30 6.26
CA GLU A 177 -11.28 -7.26 7.04
C GLU A 177 -10.75 -8.64 7.39
N GLU A 178 -11.62 -9.62 7.63
CA GLU A 178 -11.25 -10.98 7.97
C GLU A 178 -10.55 -11.68 6.79
N ILE A 179 -11.19 -11.64 5.61
CA ILE A 179 -10.62 -12.17 4.36
C ILE A 179 -9.24 -11.55 4.12
N ILE A 180 -9.15 -10.21 4.20
CA ILE A 180 -7.88 -9.51 3.95
C ILE A 180 -6.82 -9.89 4.98
N ARG A 181 -7.12 -9.93 6.28
CA ARG A 181 -6.12 -10.21 7.32
C ARG A 181 -5.64 -11.66 7.30
N ASN A 182 -6.49 -12.59 6.86
CA ASN A 182 -6.16 -14.01 6.81
C ASN A 182 -5.48 -14.44 5.50
N THR A 183 -5.49 -13.58 4.47
CA THR A 183 -4.89 -13.86 3.16
C THR A 183 -3.36 -13.70 3.18
N LYS A 184 -2.65 -14.67 2.58
CA LYS A 184 -1.18 -14.60 2.40
C LYS A 184 -0.79 -13.94 1.08
N PHE A 185 -1.47 -14.28 -0.01
CA PHE A 185 -1.13 -13.82 -1.36
C PHE A 185 -2.27 -13.03 -1.99
N PHE A 186 -1.98 -11.83 -2.45
CA PHE A 186 -2.92 -10.96 -3.16
C PHE A 186 -2.49 -10.86 -4.62
N ILE A 187 -3.30 -11.41 -5.52
CA ILE A 187 -3.06 -11.36 -6.96
C ILE A 187 -3.82 -10.16 -7.52
N ILE A 188 -3.10 -9.30 -8.23
CA ILE A 188 -3.61 -8.04 -8.79
C ILE A 188 -3.28 -8.03 -10.27
N GLY A 189 -4.28 -7.83 -11.13
CA GLY A 189 -4.04 -7.64 -12.55
C GLY A 189 -3.21 -6.38 -12.81
N GLY A 190 -2.26 -6.46 -13.74
CA GLY A 190 -1.54 -5.30 -14.30
C GLY A 190 -2.44 -4.40 -15.16
N ILE A 191 -3.71 -4.80 -15.35
CA ILE A 191 -4.72 -4.03 -16.06
C ILE A 191 -5.84 -3.69 -15.08
N VAL A 192 -6.28 -2.44 -15.11
CA VAL A 192 -7.54 -2.08 -14.50
C VAL A 192 -8.66 -2.42 -15.45
N ASP A 193 -9.64 -3.20 -15.01
CA ASP A 193 -10.87 -3.50 -15.77
C ASP A 193 -11.78 -2.24 -15.90
N LYS A 194 -11.28 -1.21 -16.59
CA LYS A 194 -11.92 0.09 -16.80
C LYS A 194 -12.49 0.20 -18.21
N GLY A 195 -13.68 0.79 -18.28
CA GLY A 195 -14.37 1.01 -19.54
C GLY A 195 -14.89 -0.28 -20.18
N ARG A 196 -15.40 -0.17 -21.41
CA ARG A 196 -15.94 -1.33 -22.14
C ARG A 196 -14.85 -2.26 -22.66
N ARG A 197 -13.66 -1.73 -22.96
CA ARG A 197 -12.57 -2.45 -23.64
C ARG A 197 -11.94 -3.54 -22.78
N LEU A 198 -11.84 -3.33 -21.48
CA LEU A 198 -11.13 -4.21 -20.54
C LEU A 198 -12.08 -4.83 -19.49
N LYS A 199 -13.39 -4.85 -19.78
CA LYS A 199 -14.37 -5.47 -18.89
C LYS A 199 -14.06 -6.95 -18.75
N ASN A 200 -13.97 -7.46 -17.51
CA ASN A 200 -13.62 -8.84 -17.18
C ASN A 200 -12.19 -9.27 -17.55
N ALA A 201 -11.27 -8.33 -17.83
CA ALA A 201 -9.89 -8.68 -18.17
C ALA A 201 -9.20 -9.46 -17.05
N THR A 202 -9.54 -9.21 -15.78
CA THR A 202 -9.02 -9.98 -14.64
C THR A 202 -9.51 -11.43 -14.64
N TYR A 203 -10.79 -11.69 -14.98
CA TYR A 203 -11.30 -13.05 -15.13
C TYR A 203 -10.60 -13.79 -16.28
N GLU A 204 -10.40 -13.12 -17.42
CA GLU A 204 -9.69 -13.70 -18.57
C GLU A 204 -8.23 -14.01 -18.24
N LEU A 205 -7.55 -13.12 -17.51
CA LEU A 205 -6.19 -13.34 -17.03
C LEU A 205 -6.10 -14.58 -16.14
N SER A 206 -7.00 -14.69 -15.16
CA SER A 206 -7.03 -15.83 -14.24
C SER A 206 -7.27 -17.16 -14.94
N ARG A 207 -8.15 -17.20 -15.95
CA ARG A 207 -8.38 -18.40 -16.77
C ARG A 207 -7.18 -18.74 -17.64
N LYS A 208 -6.58 -17.73 -18.28
CA LYS A 208 -5.41 -17.90 -19.15
C LYS A 208 -4.23 -18.53 -18.41
N TYR A 209 -4.01 -18.14 -17.16
CA TYR A 209 -2.88 -18.60 -16.35
C TYR A 209 -3.27 -19.62 -15.26
N GLY A 210 -4.51 -20.12 -15.29
CA GLY A 210 -4.99 -21.25 -14.49
C GLY A 210 -5.01 -20.98 -12.99
N TYR A 211 -5.54 -19.82 -12.59
CA TYR A 211 -5.80 -19.47 -11.19
C TYR A 211 -7.23 -18.90 -10.97
N ASP A 212 -8.14 -19.17 -11.90
CA ASP A 212 -9.54 -18.75 -11.87
C ASP A 212 -10.37 -19.47 -10.80
N GLU A 213 -9.89 -20.60 -10.27
CA GLU A 213 -10.48 -21.30 -9.14
C GLU A 213 -10.27 -20.59 -7.79
N LEU A 214 -9.34 -19.62 -7.74
CA LEU A 214 -9.10 -18.84 -6.54
C LEU A 214 -10.26 -17.86 -6.28
N PRO A 215 -10.54 -17.52 -5.00
CA PRO A 215 -11.58 -16.55 -4.66
C PRO A 215 -11.39 -15.22 -5.40
N GLN A 216 -12.43 -14.82 -6.13
CA GLN A 216 -12.47 -13.57 -6.91
C GLN A 216 -13.07 -12.47 -6.02
N VAL A 217 -12.19 -11.70 -5.39
CA VAL A 217 -12.54 -10.78 -4.31
C VAL A 217 -12.67 -9.35 -4.82
N LYS A 218 -13.86 -8.78 -4.62
CA LYS A 218 -14.22 -7.41 -4.98
C LYS A 218 -14.13 -6.50 -3.76
N ILE A 219 -13.26 -5.49 -3.82
CA ILE A 219 -13.25 -4.39 -2.85
C ILE A 219 -14.39 -3.43 -3.19
N SER A 220 -15.25 -3.15 -2.22
CA SER A 220 -16.39 -2.26 -2.38
C SER A 220 -16.48 -1.26 -1.23
N LEU A 221 -17.01 -0.08 -1.53
CA LEU A 221 -17.34 0.95 -0.54
C LEU A 221 -18.87 1.05 -0.47
N ARG A 222 -19.47 0.49 0.60
CA ARG A 222 -20.94 0.32 0.74
C ARG A 222 -21.57 -0.33 -0.49
N ASN A 223 -21.13 -1.55 -0.81
CA ASN A 223 -21.64 -2.40 -1.92
C ASN A 223 -21.45 -1.84 -3.34
N SER A 224 -20.62 -0.81 -3.52
CA SER A 224 -20.29 -0.27 -4.84
C SER A 224 -18.79 -0.10 -5.03
N THR A 225 -18.31 -0.41 -6.23
CA THR A 225 -16.91 -0.16 -6.65
C THR A 225 -16.67 1.31 -7.03
N VAL A 226 -17.72 2.11 -7.22
CA VAL A 226 -17.56 3.53 -7.53
C VAL A 226 -16.95 4.26 -6.33
N GLY A 227 -15.85 4.95 -6.60
CA GLY A 227 -15.03 5.61 -5.58
C GLY A 227 -13.98 4.71 -4.92
N VAL A 228 -13.93 3.42 -5.24
CA VAL A 228 -12.80 2.59 -4.83
C VAL A 228 -11.63 2.90 -5.78
N PRO A 229 -10.45 3.30 -5.26
CA PRO A 229 -9.27 3.50 -6.10
C PRO A 229 -8.96 2.25 -6.91
N ASP A 230 -8.62 2.44 -8.17
CA ASP A 230 -8.36 1.34 -9.10
C ASP A 230 -6.86 1.15 -9.39
N ARG A 231 -6.04 2.13 -9.02
CA ARG A 231 -4.58 2.04 -9.21
C ARG A 231 -3.99 0.95 -8.34
N ILE A 232 -3.08 0.16 -8.89
CA ILE A 232 -2.46 -0.99 -8.21
C ILE A 232 -1.83 -0.58 -6.87
N ASN A 233 -1.06 0.51 -6.87
CA ASN A 233 -0.41 1.01 -5.66
C ASN A 233 -1.42 1.44 -4.57
N SER A 234 -2.60 1.92 -4.97
CA SER A 234 -3.68 2.34 -4.06
C SER A 234 -4.42 1.12 -3.51
N ILE A 235 -4.66 0.10 -4.34
CA ILE A 235 -5.23 -1.18 -3.89
C ILE A 235 -4.31 -1.83 -2.85
N ILE A 236 -3.00 -1.89 -3.12
CA ILE A 236 -1.99 -2.40 -2.16
C ILE A 236 -2.04 -1.58 -0.86
N GLU A 237 -2.12 -0.24 -0.94
CA GLU A 237 -2.20 0.61 0.25
C GLU A 237 -3.45 0.32 1.10
N ILE A 238 -4.62 0.13 0.46
CA ILE A 238 -5.87 -0.23 1.14
C ILE A 238 -5.68 -1.54 1.91
N LEU A 239 -5.16 -2.57 1.24
CA LEU A 239 -4.93 -3.88 1.86
C LEU A 239 -3.94 -3.78 3.02
N LEU A 240 -2.82 -3.08 2.85
CA LEU A 240 -1.83 -2.88 3.90
C LEU A 240 -2.40 -2.14 5.12
N LYS A 241 -3.21 -1.10 4.90
CA LYS A 241 -3.91 -0.38 5.98
C LYS A 241 -4.81 -1.32 6.77
N VAL A 242 -5.62 -2.13 6.08
CA VAL A 242 -6.47 -3.12 6.76
C VAL A 242 -5.63 -4.11 7.55
N ILE A 243 -4.57 -4.67 6.95
CA ILE A 243 -3.67 -5.62 7.62
C ILE A 243 -3.08 -5.03 8.91
N VAL A 244 -2.73 -3.73 8.94
CA VAL A 244 -2.18 -3.09 10.14
C VAL A 244 -3.22 -2.58 11.14
N GLY A 245 -4.52 -2.72 10.88
CA GLY A 245 -5.55 -2.42 11.88
C GLY A 245 -6.74 -1.58 11.41
N TYR A 246 -6.69 -0.96 10.22
CA TYR A 246 -7.77 -0.09 9.77
C TYR A 246 -9.03 -0.88 9.44
N ASN A 247 -10.19 -0.24 9.60
CA ASN A 247 -11.42 -0.70 8.95
C ASN A 247 -11.29 -0.50 7.41
N LEU A 248 -11.90 -1.39 6.63
CA LEU A 248 -11.83 -1.37 5.17
C LEU A 248 -12.42 -0.08 4.58
N GLU A 249 -13.55 0.42 5.10
CA GLU A 249 -14.15 1.67 4.66
C GLU A 249 -13.19 2.86 4.88
N GLU A 250 -12.56 2.94 6.05
CA GLU A 250 -11.57 3.98 6.36
C GLU A 250 -10.30 3.87 5.50
N ALA A 251 -9.84 2.64 5.25
CA ALA A 251 -8.70 2.36 4.40
C ALA A 251 -8.97 2.81 2.95
N ILE A 252 -10.16 2.56 2.43
CA ILE A 252 -10.59 3.06 1.12
C ILE A 252 -10.63 4.60 1.13
N ILE A 253 -11.39 5.21 2.04
CA ILE A 253 -11.62 6.68 2.06
C ILE A 253 -10.31 7.47 2.22
N SER A 254 -9.38 6.96 3.04
CA SER A 254 -8.08 7.61 3.25
C SER A 254 -7.09 7.43 2.09
N THR A 255 -7.36 6.49 1.17
CA THR A 255 -6.51 6.21 0.00
C THR A 255 -7.07 6.84 -1.28
N GLN A 256 -8.34 7.24 -1.27
CA GLN A 256 -8.99 7.89 -2.41
C GLN A 256 -8.26 9.15 -2.87
N SER A 257 -8.10 9.27 -4.19
CA SER A 257 -7.79 10.55 -4.82
C SER A 257 -9.00 11.48 -4.79
N ASN A 258 -8.79 12.76 -5.05
CA ASN A 258 -9.90 13.72 -5.20
C ASN A 258 -10.87 13.30 -6.31
N ALA A 259 -10.39 12.67 -7.38
CA ALA A 259 -11.24 12.17 -8.46
C ALA A 259 -12.14 11.01 -8.01
N ASP A 260 -11.60 10.08 -7.21
CA ASP A 260 -12.37 8.96 -6.65
C ASP A 260 -13.48 9.47 -5.72
N LYS A 261 -13.13 10.42 -4.85
CA LYS A 261 -14.09 11.06 -3.94
C LYS A 261 -15.20 11.79 -4.68
N VAL A 262 -14.85 12.55 -5.73
CA VAL A 262 -15.83 13.27 -6.55
C VAL A 262 -16.73 12.29 -7.31
N SER A 263 -16.16 11.25 -7.92
CA SER A 263 -16.95 10.22 -8.62
C SER A 263 -17.93 9.52 -7.66
N ARG A 264 -17.46 9.20 -6.45
CA ARG A 264 -18.31 8.67 -5.39
C ARG A 264 -19.44 9.62 -5.03
N LEU A 265 -19.10 10.87 -4.73
CA LEU A 265 -20.09 11.86 -4.33
C LEU A 265 -21.16 12.08 -5.41
N ILE A 266 -20.76 12.17 -6.68
CA ILE A 266 -21.72 12.31 -7.80
C ILE A 266 -22.72 11.14 -7.81
N ARG A 267 -22.25 9.90 -7.59
CA ARG A 267 -23.14 8.74 -7.53
C ARG A 267 -24.16 8.88 -6.40
N GLU A 268 -23.70 9.20 -5.20
CA GLU A 268 -24.56 9.35 -4.02
C GLU A 268 -25.57 10.50 -4.20
N LEU A 269 -25.13 11.64 -4.72
CA LEU A 269 -26.01 12.78 -5.03
C LEU A 269 -27.10 12.40 -6.04
N ASN A 270 -26.76 11.62 -7.07
CA ASN A 270 -27.74 11.20 -8.06
C ASN A 270 -28.77 10.19 -7.50
N MET A 271 -28.45 9.49 -6.40
CA MET A 271 -29.36 8.59 -5.70
C MET A 271 -30.34 9.30 -4.75
N LEU A 272 -30.06 10.54 -4.32
CA LEU A 272 -30.97 11.32 -3.48
C LEU A 272 -32.22 11.73 -4.27
N GLU A 273 -33.43 11.59 -3.72
CA GLU A 273 -34.66 11.98 -4.44
C GLU A 273 -34.75 13.49 -4.71
N LYS A 274 -34.32 14.30 -3.74
CA LYS A 274 -34.36 15.76 -3.77
C LYS A 274 -33.10 16.38 -3.17
N PHE A 275 -32.91 17.68 -3.38
CA PHE A 275 -31.82 18.41 -2.74
C PHE A 275 -32.07 18.45 -1.22
N ASP A 276 -31.13 17.89 -0.46
CA ASP A 276 -31.18 17.81 1.00
C ASP A 276 -29.82 18.23 1.56
N TYR A 277 -29.79 19.39 2.20
CA TYR A 277 -28.55 19.99 2.69
C TYR A 277 -27.87 19.14 3.78
N ASP A 278 -28.65 18.53 4.67
CA ASP A 278 -28.13 17.73 5.77
C ASP A 278 -27.56 16.41 5.24
N ALA A 279 -28.26 15.76 4.31
CA ALA A 279 -27.75 14.56 3.65
C ALA A 279 -26.46 14.84 2.86
N ILE A 280 -26.41 15.94 2.10
CA ILE A 280 -25.23 16.36 1.34
C ILE A 280 -24.05 16.65 2.27
N THR A 281 -24.29 17.35 3.37
CA THR A 281 -23.28 17.64 4.39
C THR A 281 -22.79 16.35 5.07
N GLY A 282 -23.69 15.40 5.33
CA GLY A 282 -23.35 14.07 5.81
C GLY A 282 -22.42 13.32 4.84
N LEU A 283 -22.73 13.32 3.54
CA LEU A 283 -21.88 12.72 2.51
C LEU A 283 -20.51 13.40 2.40
N LYS A 284 -20.48 14.74 2.48
CA LYS A 284 -19.23 15.54 2.48
C LYS A 284 -18.32 15.12 3.64
N ASN A 285 -18.88 15.06 4.85
CA ASN A 285 -18.14 14.72 6.06
C ASN A 285 -17.65 13.26 6.03
N TRP A 286 -18.52 12.35 5.60
CA TRP A 286 -18.19 10.94 5.45
C TRP A 286 -17.02 10.70 4.48
N LEU A 287 -17.05 11.31 3.29
CA LEU A 287 -15.96 11.20 2.30
C LEU A 287 -14.73 12.05 2.63
N LYS A 288 -14.79 12.87 3.69
CA LYS A 288 -13.73 13.79 4.11
C LYS A 288 -13.28 14.67 2.93
N ILE A 289 -14.22 15.37 2.31
CA ILE A 289 -13.96 16.30 1.20
C ILE A 289 -14.13 17.75 1.64
N ASP A 290 -13.44 18.66 0.95
CA ASP A 290 -13.61 20.10 1.12
C ASP A 290 -14.77 20.66 0.28
N ASP A 291 -15.10 21.94 0.50
CA ASP A 291 -16.18 22.62 -0.24
C ASP A 291 -15.89 22.78 -1.73
N LYS A 292 -14.62 22.83 -2.12
CA LYS A 292 -14.23 22.93 -3.53
C LYS A 292 -14.61 21.66 -4.30
N LEU A 293 -14.34 20.50 -3.73
CA LEU A 293 -14.72 19.20 -4.33
C LEU A 293 -16.23 18.98 -4.27
N LEU A 294 -16.90 19.41 -3.20
CA LEU A 294 -18.35 19.37 -3.12
C LEU A 294 -18.99 20.19 -4.26
N LYS A 295 -18.54 21.43 -4.47
CA LYS A 295 -19.03 22.28 -5.58
C LYS A 295 -18.82 21.63 -6.94
N LEU A 296 -17.66 21.00 -7.16
CA LEU A 296 -17.37 20.27 -8.39
C LEU A 296 -18.30 19.07 -8.60
N ALA A 297 -18.59 18.32 -7.54
CA ALA A 297 -19.50 17.18 -7.60
C ALA A 297 -20.95 17.62 -7.87
N LEU A 298 -21.43 18.66 -7.17
CA LEU A 298 -22.75 19.25 -7.41
C LEU A 298 -22.93 19.65 -8.88
N LYS A 299 -21.90 20.30 -9.48
CA LYS A 299 -21.94 20.75 -10.88
C LYS A 299 -22.09 19.60 -11.87
N LYS A 300 -21.62 18.40 -11.50
CA LYS A 300 -21.66 17.19 -12.31
C LYS A 300 -22.79 16.24 -11.93
N SER A 301 -23.60 16.61 -10.94
CA SER A 301 -24.77 15.86 -10.48
C SER A 301 -26.05 16.41 -11.10
N LYS A 302 -27.18 15.75 -10.83
CA LYS A 302 -28.51 16.26 -11.18
C LYS A 302 -28.92 17.55 -10.45
N PHE A 303 -28.17 17.98 -9.43
CA PHE A 303 -28.41 19.20 -8.66
C PHE A 303 -27.56 20.39 -9.12
N ASN A 304 -27.12 20.40 -10.39
CA ASN A 304 -26.28 21.45 -10.95
C ASN A 304 -26.90 22.86 -10.94
N THR A 305 -28.22 22.96 -10.76
CA THR A 305 -28.99 24.22 -10.63
C THR A 305 -28.92 24.86 -9.24
N HIS A 306 -28.38 24.17 -8.24
CA HIS A 306 -28.33 24.63 -6.84
C HIS A 306 -26.93 25.16 -6.42
N ILE A 307 -26.17 25.71 -7.37
CA ILE A 307 -24.75 26.10 -7.22
C ILE A 307 -24.56 27.61 -7.24
#